data_AF-A0A6G9NC53-F1
#
_entry.id   AF-A0A6G9NC53-F1
#
_cell.length_a   1.000
_cell.length_b   1.000
_cell.length_c   1.000
_cell.angle_alpha   90.00
_cell.angle_beta   90.00
_cell.angle_gamma   90.00
#
_symmetry.space_group_name_H-M   'P 1'
#
loop_
_entity.id
_entity.type
_entity.pdbx_description
1 polymer ?
#
loop_
_entity_poly.entity_id
_entity_poly.type
_entity_poly.pdbx_seq_one_letter_code
_entity_poly.pdbx_strand_id
1 'polypeptide(L)' 'MAELTDGKLAVIENKGEPYATNDDSKAKVAIGEVWEKAMGGEGLFLMVEKEVEGKQPCDQLLAKFGSG' A
#
# COMPACT_ATOMS: atom_id res chain seq x y z
N MET A 1 9.10 3.32 3.67
CA MET A 1 9.48 1.91 3.48
C MET A 1 10.00 1.36 4.80
N ALA A 2 9.68 0.12 5.13
CA ALA A 2 10.16 -0.59 6.31
C ALA A 2 10.38 -2.08 5.98
N GLU A 3 11.26 -2.74 6.71
CA GLU A 3 11.38 -4.20 6.70
C GLU A 3 10.47 -4.79 7.78
N LEU A 4 9.71 -5.83 7.43
CA LEU A 4 8.84 -6.56 8.33
C LEU A 4 9.63 -7.63 9.09
N THR A 5 9.07 -8.13 10.19
CA THR A 5 9.74 -9.14 11.03
C THR A 5 9.97 -10.48 10.34
N ASP A 6 9.30 -10.73 9.21
CA ASP A 6 9.47 -11.91 8.36
C ASP A 6 10.45 -11.66 7.19
N GLY A 7 11.12 -10.51 7.15
CA GLY A 7 12.11 -10.15 6.13
C GLY A 7 11.53 -9.50 4.87
N LYS A 8 10.20 -9.36 4.77
CA LYS A 8 9.58 -8.69 3.61
C LYS A 8 9.74 -7.17 3.67
N LEU A 9 9.84 -6.52 2.52
CA LEU A 9 9.87 -5.06 2.40
C LEU A 9 8.47 -4.49 2.21
N ALA A 10 8.06 -3.59 3.10
CA ALA A 10 6.80 -2.88 3.03
C ALA A 10 6.99 -1.42 2.56
N VAL A 11 6.22 -1.03 1.55
CA VAL A 11 6.08 0.36 1.10
C VAL A 11 4.63 0.79 1.34
N ILE A 12 4.46 1.83 2.16
CA ILE A 12 3.15 2.38 2.51
C ILE A 12 3.18 3.85 2.15
N GLU A 13 2.25 4.25 1.29
CA GLU A 13 2.05 5.63 0.87
C GLU A 13 0.67 6.09 1.34
N ASN A 14 0.57 7.26 1.96
CA ASN A 14 -0.71 7.84 2.36
C ASN A 14 -1.20 8.78 1.27
N LYS A 15 -2.46 8.62 0.86
CA LYS A 15 -3.11 9.57 -0.04
C LYS A 15 -3.24 10.92 0.67
N GLY A 16 -2.37 11.86 0.30
CA GLY A 16 -2.43 13.25 0.76
C GLY A 16 -3.77 13.90 0.44
N GLU A 17 -4.05 15.02 1.11
CA GLU A 17 -5.28 15.83 1.01
C GLU A 17 -5.84 16.00 -0.42
N PRO A 18 -7.13 16.34 -0.60
CA PRO A 18 -7.92 16.27 -1.86
C PRO A 18 -7.32 16.91 -3.12
N TYR A 19 -6.20 17.63 -3.03
CA TYR A 19 -5.40 18.10 -4.16
C TYR A 19 -4.52 17.00 -4.79
N ALA A 20 -4.34 15.85 -4.13
CA ALA A 20 -3.83 14.63 -4.76
C ALA A 20 -4.89 14.13 -5.75
N THR A 21 -4.78 14.58 -7.00
CA THR A 21 -5.68 14.13 -8.06
C THR A 21 -5.69 12.60 -8.12
N ASN A 22 -6.88 12.02 -8.27
CA ASN A 22 -7.06 10.57 -8.31
C ASN A 22 -6.14 9.89 -9.36
N ASP A 23 -5.70 10.61 -10.39
CA ASP A 23 -4.81 10.07 -11.42
C ASP A 23 -3.36 9.86 -10.94
N ASP A 24 -2.82 10.73 -10.06
CA ASP A 24 -1.50 10.51 -9.44
C ASP A 24 -1.54 9.28 -8.51
N SER A 25 -2.61 9.14 -7.72
CA SER A 25 -2.80 7.97 -6.87
C SER A 25 -2.91 6.67 -7.68
N LYS A 26 -3.65 6.68 -8.81
CA LYS A 26 -3.76 5.52 -9.70
C LYS A 26 -2.42 5.13 -10.32
N ALA A 27 -1.62 6.10 -10.76
CA ALA A 27 -0.29 5.84 -11.31
C ALA A 27 0.62 5.20 -10.26
N LYS A 28 0.60 5.71 -9.03
CA LYS A 28 1.36 5.15 -7.90
C LYS A 28 0.93 3.74 -7.54
N VAL A 29 -0.38 3.46 -7.52
CA VAL A 29 -0.91 2.11 -7.30
C VAL A 29 -0.43 1.16 -8.40
N ALA A 30 -0.54 1.54 -9.68
CA ALA A 30 -0.11 0.70 -10.79
C ALA A 30 1.39 0.38 -10.74
N ILE A 31 2.23 1.37 -10.42
CA ILE A 31 3.67 1.17 -10.24
C ILE A 31 3.96 0.27 -9.04
N GLY A 32 3.25 0.48 -7.93
CA GLY A 32 3.34 -0.36 -6.74
C GLY A 32 3.03 -1.82 -7.04
N GLU A 33 1.95 -2.11 -7.77
CA GLU A 33 1.58 -3.47 -8.18
C GLU A 33 2.62 -4.14 -9.08
N VAL A 34 3.21 -3.38 -10.02
CA VAL A 34 4.30 -3.90 -10.88
C VAL A 34 5.54 -4.22 -10.04
N TRP A 35 5.87 -3.34 -9.08
CA TRP A 35 6.99 -3.56 -8.18
C TRP A 35 6.76 -4.78 -7.27
N GLU A 36 5.58 -4.95 -6.69
CA GLU A 36 5.24 -6.14 -5.88
C GLU A 36 5.39 -7.44 -6.68
N LYS A 37 4.91 -7.45 -7.94
CA LYS A 37 5.07 -8.60 -8.85
C LYS A 37 6.54 -8.90 -9.13
N ALA A 38 7.35 -7.85 -9.35
CA ALA A 38 8.78 -8.00 -9.58
C ALA A 38 9.53 -8.53 -8.34
N MET A 39 9.04 -8.25 -7.14
CA MET A 39 9.59 -8.71 -5.87
C MET A 39 9.18 -10.15 -5.50
N GLY A 40 8.35 -10.83 -6.31
CA GLY A 40 8.07 -12.26 -6.11
C GLY A 40 7.41 -12.62 -4.76
N GLY A 41 6.74 -11.67 -4.10
CA GLY A 41 6.15 -11.86 -2.76
C GLY A 41 7.02 -11.42 -1.58
N GLU A 42 8.26 -10.98 -1.84
CA GLU A 42 9.16 -10.40 -0.81
C GLU A 42 8.93 -8.89 -0.62
N GLY A 43 8.17 -8.26 -1.52
CA GLY A 43 7.81 -6.84 -1.46
C GLY A 43 6.31 -6.67 -1.40
N LEU A 44 5.85 -5.81 -0.49
CA LEU A 44 4.46 -5.46 -0.27
C LEU A 44 4.25 -3.94 -0.40
N PHE A 45 3.26 -3.53 -1.19
CA PHE A 45 2.90 -2.14 -1.44
C PHE A 45 1.44 -1.88 -1.01
N LEU A 46 1.21 -0.77 -0.32
CA LEU A 46 -0.12 -0.29 0.01
C LEU A 46 -0.21 1.24 -0.16
N MET A 47 -1.17 1.67 -0.98
CA MET A 47 -1.69 3.03 -0.91
C MET A 47 -2.81 3.06 0.12
N VAL A 48 -2.61 3.77 1.23
CA VAL A 48 -3.62 3.90 2.28
C VAL A 48 -4.43 5.16 2.08
N GLU A 49 -5.76 5.05 2.12
CA GLU A 49 -6.66 6.20 2.09
C GLU A 49 -7.36 6.37 3.44
N LYS A 50 -7.92 7.56 3.70
CA LYS A 50 -8.67 7.85 4.92
C LYS A 50 -9.81 6.86 5.16
N GLU A 51 -10.48 6.44 4.11
CA GLU A 51 -11.48 5.38 4.13
C GLU A 51 -11.61 4.77 2.73
N VAL A 52 -11.66 3.44 2.64
CA VAL A 52 -11.93 2.70 1.40
C VAL A 52 -12.99 1.65 1.71
N GLU A 53 -14.16 1.73 1.08
CA GLU A 53 -15.25 0.76 1.29
C GLU A 53 -15.61 0.54 2.78
N GLY A 54 -15.61 1.62 3.58
CA GLY A 54 -15.87 1.57 5.02
C GLY A 54 -14.69 1.10 5.89
N LYS A 55 -13.53 0.80 5.31
CA LYS A 55 -12.30 0.40 6.01
C LYS A 55 -11.43 1.59 6.35
N GLN A 56 -11.09 1.74 7.62
CA GLN A 56 -10.16 2.77 8.09
C GLN A 56 -8.70 2.39 7.77
N PRO A 57 -7.73 3.31 7.90
CA PRO A 57 -6.33 3.03 7.57
C PRO A 57 -5.78 1.77 8.27
N CYS A 58 -6.15 1.55 9.52
CA CYS A 58 -5.75 0.36 10.29
C CYS A 58 -6.29 -0.93 9.68
N ASP A 59 -7.53 -0.94 9.21
CA ASP A 59 -8.15 -2.12 8.57
C ASP A 59 -7.47 -2.45 7.23
N GLN A 60 -7.11 -1.42 6.47
CA GLN A 60 -6.38 -1.56 5.20
C GLN A 60 -4.98 -2.13 5.44
N LEU A 61 -4.28 -1.67 6.48
CA LEU A 61 -2.97 -2.20 6.88
C LEU A 61 -3.08 -3.66 7.32
N LEU A 62 -4.06 -4.00 8.16
CA LEU A 62 -4.29 -5.38 8.60
C LEU A 62 -4.61 -6.31 7.43
N ALA A 63 -5.43 -5.86 6.47
CA ALA A 63 -5.76 -6.65 5.29
C ALA A 63 -4.54 -6.95 4.41
N LYS A 64 -3.57 -6.02 4.31
CA LYS A 64 -2.37 -6.20 3.48
C LYS A 64 -1.25 -6.96 4.20
N PHE A 65 -1.01 -6.64 5.48
CA PHE A 65 0.19 -7.06 6.20
C PHE A 65 -0.09 -7.99 7.38
N GLY A 66 -1.35 -8.13 7.82
CA GLY A 66 -1.74 -8.94 8.98
C GLY A 66 -1.89 -10.44 8.70
N SER A 67 -1.68 -10.88 7.45
CA SER A 67 -1.69 -12.30 7.08
C SER A 67 -0.27 -12.85 7.18
N GLY A 68 0.16 -13.18 8.39
CA GLY A 68 1.41 -13.89 8.70
C GLY A 68 1.12 -15.28 9.23
#